data_AF-A0A7T5UQ02-F1
#
_entry.id   AF-A0A7T5UQ02-F1
#
_cell.length_a   1.000
_cell.length_b   1.000
_cell.length_c   1.000
_cell.angle_alpha   90.00
_cell.angle_beta   90.00
_cell.angle_gamma   90.00
#
_symmetry.space_group_name_H-M   'P 1'
#
loop_
_entity.id
_entity.type
_entity.pdbx_description
1 polymer ?
#
loop_
_entity_poly.entity_id
_entity_poly.type
_entity_poly.pdbx_seq_one_letter_code
_entity_poly.pdbx_strand_id
1 'polypeptide(L)'
;MNILKRFLILSFFIIFLFWGFLSSTYAENDNSSSGSTIKEFLKIFFPSSSGFQNNISQLSADSPNNNQLQPQEAISVKSLRELFSEIEKKVQIPARIIEGVMLVESPGLLNPESPNFLTDEQVQEYSRPGAVIPGCRANACSAMGPMQMTTGIDNSGSSSCSDCGLNVCPNAWAGFGDSVNTFGGYSHLSNPCNLRDNIYAAAAKLKDNSGAGSGVWTKEQVYRAAERYYGSCSDKYRYERLDNKTYCEFLWWYYTGQD
;
A
#
# COMPACT_ATOMS: atom_id res chain seq x y z
N MET A 1 6.87 -33.63 -36.45
CA MET A 1 6.06 -32.43 -36.13
C MET A 1 5.37 -32.72 -34.81
N ASN A 2 5.54 -31.83 -33.82
CA ASN A 2 5.16 -31.96 -32.40
C ASN A 2 6.06 -32.82 -31.49
N ILE A 3 6.25 -32.27 -30.28
CA ILE A 3 6.95 -32.79 -29.09
C ILE A 3 8.49 -32.65 -29.12
N LEU A 4 9.02 -31.43 -28.90
CA LEU A 4 10.26 -31.19 -28.13
C LEU A 4 10.56 -29.68 -28.00
N LYS A 5 9.86 -28.95 -27.11
CA LYS A 5 10.31 -27.63 -26.60
C LYS A 5 9.75 -27.40 -25.19
N ARG A 6 10.20 -28.23 -24.24
CA ARG A 6 10.13 -27.98 -22.80
C ARG A 6 11.38 -28.62 -22.22
N PHE A 7 12.43 -27.83 -22.00
CA PHE A 7 13.59 -28.07 -21.15
C PHE A 7 14.66 -27.07 -21.58
N LEU A 8 14.72 -25.91 -20.91
CA LEU A 8 15.91 -25.06 -20.69
C LEU A 8 15.48 -23.66 -20.25
N ILE A 9 14.98 -23.53 -19.02
CA ILE A 9 15.13 -22.30 -18.23
C ILE A 9 15.39 -22.76 -16.80
N LEU A 10 16.61 -23.26 -16.58
CA LEU A 10 17.20 -23.42 -15.26
C LEU A 10 18.60 -22.85 -15.41
N SER A 11 18.92 -21.87 -14.58
CA SER A 11 20.20 -21.12 -14.42
C SER A 11 20.05 -19.66 -14.83
N PHE A 12 19.70 -18.81 -13.87
CA PHE A 12 20.27 -17.48 -13.61
C PHE A 12 19.48 -16.85 -12.46
N PHE A 13 19.67 -17.41 -11.26
CA PHE A 13 19.36 -16.74 -10.02
C PHE A 13 20.66 -16.64 -9.24
N ILE A 14 20.94 -15.42 -8.77
CA ILE A 14 21.97 -14.94 -7.85
C ILE A 14 22.75 -13.77 -8.50
N ILE A 15 22.82 -12.71 -7.69
CA ILE A 15 23.59 -11.45 -7.74
C ILE A 15 22.89 -10.18 -8.28
N PHE A 16 22.80 -9.23 -7.34
CA PHE A 16 22.61 -7.76 -7.42
C PHE A 16 21.22 -7.15 -7.17
N LEU A 17 20.98 -6.97 -5.85
CA LEU A 17 20.62 -5.68 -5.25
C LEU A 17 21.36 -4.51 -5.94
N PHE A 18 20.71 -3.35 -5.99
CA PHE A 18 21.20 -2.08 -6.55
C PHE A 18 21.29 -2.02 -8.08
N TRP A 19 20.32 -1.34 -8.72
CA TRP A 19 20.53 -0.24 -9.68
C TRP A 19 19.20 0.22 -10.29
N GLY A 20 18.95 1.53 -10.18
CA GLY A 20 17.81 2.21 -10.76
C GLY A 20 17.88 3.73 -10.57
N PHE A 21 19.11 4.28 -10.56
CA PHE A 21 19.37 5.71 -10.64
C PHE A 21 20.41 5.91 -11.75
N LEU A 22 19.98 6.51 -12.85
CA LEU A 22 20.85 7.20 -13.79
C LEU A 22 20.12 8.46 -14.27
N SER A 23 20.58 9.56 -13.69
CA SER A 23 20.68 10.94 -14.16
C SER A 23 19.98 11.32 -15.47
N SER A 24 19.20 12.40 -15.40
CA SER A 24 19.18 13.38 -16.49
C SER A 24 19.30 14.78 -15.90
N THR A 25 20.51 15.33 -16.00
CA THR A 25 20.78 16.76 -15.98
C THR A 25 20.62 17.29 -17.39
N TYR A 26 19.74 18.26 -17.63
CA TYR A 26 19.98 19.37 -18.57
C TYR A 26 19.07 20.55 -18.19
N ALA A 27 19.69 21.71 -18.16
CA ALA A 27 19.14 23.00 -17.79
C ALA A 27 18.53 23.72 -19.00
N GLU A 28 17.53 24.59 -18.78
CA GLU A 28 17.61 25.99 -19.25
C GLU A 28 16.59 26.89 -18.52
N ASN A 29 17.01 28.13 -18.35
CA ASN A 29 16.35 29.23 -17.65
C ASN A 29 15.01 29.63 -18.29
N ASP A 30 14.06 30.09 -17.47
CA ASP A 30 13.43 31.37 -17.75
C ASP A 30 13.00 32.11 -16.47
N ASN A 31 13.41 33.37 -16.42
CA ASN A 31 13.06 34.36 -15.41
C ASN A 31 11.60 34.77 -15.59
N SER A 32 10.78 34.60 -14.55
CA SER A 32 9.61 35.47 -14.36
C SER A 32 9.15 35.43 -12.91
N SER A 33 9.37 36.54 -12.22
CA SER A 33 8.84 36.81 -10.90
C SER A 33 7.31 36.86 -10.93
N SER A 34 6.66 36.07 -10.09
CA SER A 34 5.45 36.53 -9.40
C SER A 34 5.29 35.74 -8.10
N GLY A 35 5.70 36.36 -7.00
CA GLY A 35 5.33 35.89 -5.67
C GLY A 35 3.84 36.09 -5.46
N SER A 36 3.17 35.04 -4.98
CA SER A 36 1.88 35.04 -4.28
C SER A 36 1.10 33.80 -4.70
N THR A 37 1.10 32.74 -3.86
CA THR A 37 -0.04 31.80 -3.66
C THR A 37 0.26 30.56 -2.80
N ILE A 38 1.50 30.34 -2.32
CA ILE A 38 1.79 29.15 -1.48
C ILE A 38 1.22 29.26 -0.04
N LYS A 39 0.78 30.45 0.40
CA LYS A 39 0.16 30.65 1.72
C LYS A 39 -1.36 30.37 1.78
N GLU A 40 -1.99 30.03 0.65
CA GLU A 40 -3.45 29.78 0.59
C GLU A 40 -3.84 28.31 0.48
N PHE A 41 -2.92 27.40 0.13
CA PHE A 41 -3.22 25.96 0.06
C PHE A 41 -3.19 25.23 1.42
N LEU A 42 -2.73 25.88 2.49
CA LEU A 42 -2.64 25.30 3.84
C LEU A 42 -3.80 25.71 4.79
N LYS A 43 -4.79 26.47 4.32
CA LYS A 43 -5.99 26.83 5.12
C LYS A 43 -7.24 25.99 4.84
N ILE A 44 -7.17 25.07 3.87
CA ILE A 44 -8.35 24.28 3.45
C ILE A 44 -8.52 22.99 4.27
N PHE A 45 -7.52 22.56 5.04
CA PHE A 45 -7.56 21.26 5.76
C PHE A 45 -7.79 21.34 7.28
N PHE A 46 -7.92 22.52 7.89
CA PHE A 46 -8.21 22.64 9.33
C PHE A 46 -9.09 23.85 9.67
N PRO A 47 -10.43 23.73 9.65
CA PRO A 47 -11.27 24.66 10.40
C PRO A 47 -11.04 24.42 11.90
N SER A 48 -10.50 25.44 12.56
CA SER A 48 -10.32 25.49 14.00
C SER A 48 -11.69 25.51 14.69
N SER A 49 -12.15 24.38 15.23
CA SER A 49 -13.28 24.36 16.15
C SER A 49 -12.77 24.65 17.57
N SER A 50 -12.86 25.91 17.94
CA SER A 50 -12.90 26.34 19.34
C SER A 50 -14.33 26.17 19.87
N GLY A 51 -14.45 25.70 21.11
CA GLY A 51 -15.65 25.89 21.93
C GLY A 51 -16.62 24.71 22.01
N PHE A 52 -16.35 23.79 22.93
CA PHE A 52 -17.42 23.11 23.67
C PHE A 52 -16.98 22.95 25.13
N GLN A 53 -17.19 24.00 25.92
CA GLN A 53 -17.43 23.86 27.34
C GLN A 53 -18.95 23.84 27.53
N ASN A 54 -19.48 22.79 28.14
CA ASN A 54 -20.57 22.88 29.10
C ASN A 54 -20.79 21.54 29.83
N ASN A 55 -20.56 21.61 31.14
CA ASN A 55 -21.31 20.99 32.23
C ASN A 55 -21.99 19.64 32.00
N ILE A 56 -21.46 18.60 32.66
CA ILE A 56 -22.28 17.51 33.20
C ILE A 56 -21.91 17.33 34.67
N SER A 57 -22.77 17.85 35.54
CA SER A 57 -22.89 17.40 36.92
C SER A 57 -23.76 16.14 36.94
N GLN A 58 -23.38 15.20 37.82
CA GLN A 58 -24.21 14.13 38.38
C GLN A 58 -24.78 13.08 37.42
N LEU A 59 -24.17 11.89 37.42
CA LEU A 59 -24.94 10.64 37.39
C LEU A 59 -24.33 9.61 38.36
N SER A 60 -25.12 9.38 39.40
CA SER A 60 -25.28 8.19 40.24
C SER A 60 -24.48 6.93 39.89
N ALA A 61 -23.81 6.43 40.93
CA ALA A 61 -23.50 5.03 41.10
C ALA A 61 -24.80 4.20 41.09
N ASP A 62 -24.93 3.29 40.14
CA ASP A 62 -25.44 1.94 40.38
C ASP A 62 -25.37 1.09 39.09
N SER A 63 -25.10 -0.19 39.29
CA SER A 63 -25.15 -1.32 38.35
C SER A 63 -23.86 -1.70 37.59
N PRO A 64 -23.25 -2.86 37.88
CA PRO A 64 -22.18 -3.42 37.08
C PRO A 64 -22.78 -4.04 35.82
N ASN A 65 -22.83 -3.27 34.74
CA ASN A 65 -23.19 -3.80 33.43
C ASN A 65 -22.01 -4.59 32.88
N ASN A 66 -22.04 -5.90 33.10
CA ASN A 66 -21.05 -6.87 32.65
C ASN A 66 -21.21 -7.08 31.13
N ASN A 67 -20.92 -6.03 30.35
CA ASN A 67 -20.66 -6.15 28.92
C ASN A 67 -19.24 -6.68 28.76
N GLN A 68 -19.07 -7.99 28.99
CA GLN A 68 -17.94 -8.70 28.39
C GLN A 68 -18.05 -8.46 26.88
N LEU A 69 -17.16 -7.61 26.36
CA LEU A 69 -16.81 -7.62 24.95
C LEU A 69 -16.52 -9.08 24.63
N GLN A 70 -17.42 -9.74 23.91
CA GLN A 70 -17.12 -11.07 23.40
C GLN A 70 -15.86 -10.93 22.56
N PRO A 71 -14.85 -11.81 22.74
CA PRO A 71 -13.70 -11.83 21.86
C PRO A 71 -14.25 -11.97 20.45
N GLN A 72 -14.15 -10.91 19.66
CA GLN A 72 -14.53 -10.94 18.26
C GLN A 72 -13.64 -12.02 17.64
N GLU A 73 -14.24 -13.16 17.31
CA GLU A 73 -13.53 -14.29 16.68
C GLU A 73 -12.75 -13.71 15.51
N ALA A 74 -11.44 -13.63 15.67
CA ALA A 74 -10.58 -13.10 14.63
C ALA A 74 -10.79 -14.00 13.41
N ILE A 75 -11.36 -13.43 12.34
CA ILE A 75 -11.58 -14.14 11.08
C ILE A 75 -10.25 -14.78 10.70
N SER A 76 -10.21 -16.11 10.79
CA SER A 76 -9.05 -16.91 10.43
C SER A 76 -8.97 -16.91 8.90
N VAL A 77 -8.03 -16.13 8.38
CA VAL A 77 -7.80 -16.01 6.94
C VAL A 77 -6.78 -17.07 6.54
N LYS A 78 -7.15 -17.99 5.65
CA LYS A 78 -6.32 -19.16 5.35
C LYS A 78 -5.29 -18.92 4.26
N SER A 79 -5.51 -17.93 3.39
CA SER A 79 -4.62 -17.63 2.27
C SER A 79 -4.62 -16.14 1.91
N LEU A 80 -3.63 -15.69 1.12
CA LEU A 80 -3.60 -14.30 0.62
C LEU A 80 -4.85 -13.94 -0.18
N ARG A 81 -5.39 -14.89 -0.95
CA ARG A 81 -6.61 -14.67 -1.74
C ARG A 81 -7.83 -14.45 -0.87
N GLU A 82 -7.95 -15.20 0.24
CA GLU A 82 -8.99 -14.95 1.22
C GLU A 82 -8.82 -13.59 1.89
N LEU A 83 -7.59 -13.17 2.18
CA LEU A 83 -7.29 -11.85 2.73
C LEU A 83 -7.72 -10.74 1.76
N PHE A 84 -7.39 -10.87 0.48
CA PHE A 84 -7.81 -9.92 -0.54
C PHE A 84 -9.33 -9.87 -0.68
N SER A 85 -10.02 -11.02 -0.61
CA SER A 85 -11.49 -11.08 -0.66
C SER A 85 -12.14 -10.44 0.56
N GLU A 86 -11.56 -10.60 1.75
CA GLU A 86 -12.01 -9.89 2.95
C GLU A 86 -11.90 -8.37 2.75
N ILE A 87 -10.72 -7.90 2.34
CA ILE A 87 -10.43 -6.48 2.17
C ILE A 87 -11.27 -5.88 1.06
N GLU A 88 -11.51 -6.60 -0.04
CA GLU A 88 -12.43 -6.19 -1.11
C GLU A 88 -13.81 -5.87 -0.56
N LYS A 89 -14.37 -6.74 0.29
CA LYS A 89 -15.71 -6.54 0.86
C LYS A 89 -15.74 -5.37 1.85
N LYS A 90 -14.67 -5.17 2.61
CA LYS A 90 -14.61 -4.14 3.67
C LYS A 90 -14.27 -2.74 3.13
N VAL A 91 -13.31 -2.66 2.21
CA VAL A 91 -12.78 -1.41 1.64
C VAL A 91 -13.46 -1.06 0.31
N GLN A 92 -14.19 -2.01 -0.30
CA GLN A 92 -14.92 -1.84 -1.56
C GLN A 92 -14.00 -1.49 -2.74
N ILE A 93 -12.92 -2.26 -2.88
CA ILE A 93 -11.95 -2.23 -3.99
C ILE A 93 -11.83 -3.65 -4.55
N PRO A 94 -11.77 -3.87 -5.88
CA PRO A 94 -11.60 -5.20 -6.43
C PRO A 94 -10.34 -5.92 -5.91
N ALA A 95 -10.48 -7.16 -5.41
CA ALA A 95 -9.37 -7.94 -4.87
C ALA A 95 -8.21 -8.10 -5.86
N ARG A 96 -8.52 -8.22 -7.16
CA ARG A 96 -7.51 -8.30 -8.23
C ARG A 96 -6.61 -7.07 -8.33
N ILE A 97 -7.09 -5.87 -8.00
CA ILE A 97 -6.25 -4.68 -7.98
C ILE A 97 -5.24 -4.76 -6.83
N ILE A 98 -5.69 -5.25 -5.66
CA ILE A 98 -4.81 -5.47 -4.49
C ILE A 98 -3.73 -6.50 -4.84
N GLU A 99 -4.13 -7.64 -5.40
CA GLU A 99 -3.20 -8.70 -5.83
C GLU A 99 -2.22 -8.18 -6.89
N GLY A 100 -2.70 -7.42 -7.88
CA GLY A 100 -1.87 -6.80 -8.91
C GLY A 100 -0.81 -5.88 -8.33
N VAL A 101 -1.17 -5.02 -7.36
CA VAL A 101 -0.19 -4.16 -6.67
C VAL A 101 0.83 -5.01 -5.94
N MET A 102 0.42 -6.03 -5.18
CA MET A 102 1.35 -6.90 -4.47
C MET A 102 2.31 -7.62 -5.41
N LEU A 103 1.87 -8.04 -6.60
CA LEU A 103 2.75 -8.64 -7.61
C LEU A 103 3.83 -7.69 -8.10
N VAL A 104 3.56 -6.38 -8.15
CA VAL A 104 4.56 -5.39 -8.54
C VAL A 104 5.51 -5.08 -7.39
N GLU A 105 4.97 -4.88 -6.19
CA GLU A 105 5.69 -4.41 -5.00
C GLU A 105 6.45 -5.51 -4.26
N SER A 106 5.96 -6.75 -4.29
CA SER A 106 6.51 -7.89 -3.57
C SER A 106 6.21 -9.22 -4.30
N PRO A 107 6.70 -9.39 -5.56
CA PRO A 107 6.38 -10.55 -6.40
C PRO A 107 6.71 -11.89 -5.75
N GLY A 108 7.72 -11.93 -4.87
CA GLY A 108 8.14 -13.14 -4.19
C GLY A 108 7.09 -13.71 -3.23
N LEU A 109 6.20 -12.88 -2.65
CA LEU A 109 5.23 -13.35 -1.66
C LEU A 109 4.11 -14.20 -2.27
N LEU A 110 3.83 -14.01 -3.57
CA LEU A 110 2.75 -14.69 -4.30
C LEU A 110 3.23 -15.82 -5.21
N ASN A 111 4.54 -15.98 -5.41
CA ASN A 111 5.13 -16.99 -6.30
C ASN A 111 5.63 -18.20 -5.52
N PRO A 112 5.01 -19.40 -5.65
CA PRO A 112 5.43 -20.62 -4.94
C PRO A 112 6.88 -21.07 -5.18
N GLU A 113 7.50 -20.61 -6.27
CA GLU A 113 8.90 -20.90 -6.59
C GLU A 113 9.87 -19.90 -5.94
N SER A 114 9.35 -18.82 -5.35
CA SER A 114 10.17 -17.82 -4.67
C SER A 114 10.59 -18.29 -3.27
N PRO A 115 11.83 -18.03 -2.84
CA PRO A 115 12.23 -18.26 -1.45
C PRO A 115 11.47 -17.39 -0.44
N ASN A 116 10.78 -16.34 -0.90
CA ASN A 116 9.98 -15.44 -0.07
C ASN A 116 8.48 -15.74 -0.14
N PHE A 117 8.07 -16.85 -0.76
CA PHE A 117 6.67 -17.24 -0.85
C PHE A 117 6.05 -17.36 0.55
N LEU A 118 4.85 -16.79 0.73
CA LEU A 118 4.09 -16.97 1.96
C LEU A 118 3.20 -18.20 1.87
N THR A 119 3.44 -19.20 2.71
CA THR A 119 2.52 -20.33 2.87
C THR A 119 1.23 -19.89 3.56
N ASP A 120 0.18 -20.69 3.43
CA ASP A 120 -1.11 -20.43 4.09
C ASP A 120 -0.96 -20.28 5.62
N GLU A 121 -0.07 -21.05 6.25
CA GLU A 121 0.25 -20.93 7.68
C GLU A 121 0.96 -19.60 8.00
N GLN A 122 1.87 -19.14 7.14
CA GLN A 122 2.55 -17.85 7.30
C GLN A 122 1.60 -16.69 7.07
N VAL A 123 0.66 -16.81 6.13
CA VAL A 123 -0.40 -15.82 5.94
C VAL A 123 -1.24 -15.72 7.20
N GLN A 124 -1.66 -16.84 7.77
CA GLN A 124 -2.41 -16.87 9.03
C GLN A 124 -1.61 -16.22 10.16
N GLU A 125 -0.34 -16.58 10.31
CA GLU A 125 0.53 -16.06 11.36
C GLU A 125 0.75 -14.55 11.24
N TYR A 126 1.21 -14.08 10.08
CA TYR A 126 1.57 -12.68 9.87
C TYR A 126 0.36 -11.75 9.68
N SER A 127 -0.85 -12.30 9.59
CA SER A 127 -2.10 -11.54 9.59
C SER A 127 -2.73 -11.36 10.97
N ARG A 128 -2.15 -11.93 12.04
CA ARG A 128 -2.63 -11.74 13.42
C ARG A 128 -2.29 -10.33 13.92
N PRO A 129 -3.14 -9.69 14.75
CA PRO A 129 -2.83 -8.42 15.38
C PRO A 129 -1.45 -8.43 16.05
N GLY A 130 -0.62 -7.42 15.74
CA GLY A 130 0.73 -7.27 16.29
C GLY A 130 1.81 -8.18 15.69
N ALA A 131 1.47 -9.12 14.80
CA ALA A 131 2.45 -9.94 14.10
C ALA A 131 3.28 -9.10 13.11
N VAL A 132 4.50 -9.55 12.83
CA VAL A 132 5.48 -8.86 11.97
C VAL A 132 6.08 -9.87 11.00
N ILE A 133 6.08 -9.54 9.70
CA ILE A 133 6.77 -10.33 8.68
C ILE A 133 8.29 -10.25 8.93
N PRO A 134 9.01 -11.38 9.02
CA PRO A 134 10.45 -11.40 9.23
C PRO A 134 11.21 -10.58 8.19
N GLY A 135 12.20 -9.82 8.64
CA GLY A 135 13.04 -9.00 7.77
C GLY A 135 12.36 -7.75 7.20
N CYS A 136 11.11 -7.47 7.56
CA CYS A 136 10.44 -6.24 7.17
C CYS A 136 11.14 -5.01 7.78
N ARG A 137 11.50 -4.07 6.90
CA ARG A 137 12.13 -2.78 7.23
C ARG A 137 11.86 -1.78 6.11
N ALA A 138 12.02 -0.49 6.39
CA ALA A 138 11.99 0.53 5.36
C ALA A 138 13.13 0.28 4.38
N ASN A 139 12.89 0.54 3.09
CA ASN A 139 13.96 0.70 2.11
C ASN A 139 14.47 2.16 2.09
N ALA A 140 15.44 2.46 1.24
CA ALA A 140 16.03 3.81 1.12
C ALA A 140 15.02 4.91 0.74
N CYS A 141 13.86 4.53 0.20
CA CYS A 141 12.78 5.40 -0.25
C CYS A 141 11.56 5.38 0.68
N SER A 142 11.73 4.90 1.92
CA SER A 142 10.71 4.80 2.97
C SER A 142 9.63 3.72 2.82
N ALA A 143 9.63 2.98 1.71
CA ALA A 143 8.66 1.92 1.48
C ALA A 143 8.93 0.70 2.39
N MET A 144 7.86 0.18 3.00
CA MET A 144 7.90 -0.90 3.98
C MET A 144 6.71 -1.86 3.81
N GLY A 145 6.94 -3.13 4.14
CA GLY A 145 5.90 -4.16 4.13
C GLY A 145 5.54 -4.69 2.72
N PRO A 146 4.56 -5.60 2.65
CA PRO A 146 4.23 -6.36 1.44
C PRO A 146 3.65 -5.51 0.30
N MET A 147 3.07 -4.35 0.60
CA MET A 147 2.57 -3.40 -0.39
C MET A 147 3.47 -2.19 -0.55
N GLN A 148 4.67 -2.20 0.05
CA GLN A 148 5.68 -1.13 -0.05
C GLN A 148 5.12 0.27 0.29
N MET A 149 4.29 0.36 1.33
CA MET A 149 3.74 1.64 1.82
C MET A 149 4.84 2.50 2.43
N THR A 150 4.85 3.79 2.13
CA THR A 150 5.87 4.73 2.63
C THR A 150 5.58 5.17 4.07
N THR A 151 6.60 5.26 4.91
CA THR A 151 6.46 5.35 6.38
C THR A 151 7.04 6.63 7.00
N GLY A 152 7.59 7.54 6.19
CA GLY A 152 8.23 8.78 6.65
C GLY A 152 9.67 8.63 7.15
N ILE A 153 10.23 7.41 7.12
CA ILE A 153 11.63 7.13 7.45
C ILE A 153 12.25 6.17 6.43
N ASP A 154 13.55 6.27 6.17
CA ASP A 154 14.31 5.33 5.34
C ASP A 154 14.90 4.15 6.15
N ASN A 155 15.71 3.33 5.50
CA ASN A 155 16.38 2.16 6.11
C ASN A 155 17.39 2.50 7.21
N SER A 156 17.79 3.77 7.37
CA SER A 156 18.64 4.27 8.45
C SER A 156 17.83 4.91 9.59
N GLY A 157 16.51 5.01 9.43
CA GLY A 157 15.63 5.75 10.33
C GLY A 157 15.62 7.26 10.09
N SER A 158 16.24 7.74 9.01
CA SER A 158 16.24 9.16 8.65
C SER A 158 14.93 9.55 7.95
N SER A 159 14.45 10.77 8.21
CA SER A 159 13.28 11.32 7.52
C SER A 159 13.61 12.02 6.20
N SER A 160 14.87 12.00 5.74
CA SER A 160 15.29 12.70 4.52
C SER A 160 15.15 11.87 3.24
N CYS A 161 15.36 10.54 3.31
CA CYS A 161 15.38 9.65 2.14
C CYS A 161 16.39 10.10 1.06
N SER A 162 17.56 10.60 1.50
CA SER A 162 18.57 11.18 0.62
C SER A 162 19.15 10.18 -0.37
N ASP A 163 19.28 8.91 0.03
CA ASP A 163 19.71 7.82 -0.84
C ASP A 163 18.71 7.52 -1.98
N CYS A 164 17.47 7.98 -1.83
CA CYS A 164 16.43 7.93 -2.85
C CYS A 164 16.35 9.22 -3.70
N GLY A 165 17.27 10.17 -3.50
CA GLY A 165 17.23 11.48 -4.16
C GLY A 165 16.11 12.39 -3.66
N LEU A 166 15.55 12.11 -2.47
CA LEU A 166 14.53 12.93 -1.83
C LEU A 166 15.13 13.76 -0.70
N ASN A 167 14.45 14.86 -0.37
CA ASN A 167 14.79 15.70 0.79
C ASN A 167 13.93 15.37 2.02
N VAL A 168 12.77 14.75 1.78
CA VAL A 168 11.83 14.32 2.82
C VAL A 168 11.25 12.96 2.40
N CYS A 169 11.25 12.01 3.32
CA CYS A 169 10.63 10.72 3.12
C CYS A 169 9.11 10.85 2.98
N PRO A 170 8.50 10.28 1.94
CA PRO A 170 7.05 10.21 1.85
C PRO A 170 6.48 9.36 3.00
N ASN A 171 5.27 9.69 3.44
CA ASN A 171 4.62 9.00 4.57
C ASN A 171 3.13 8.74 4.31
N ALA A 172 2.84 7.81 3.39
CA ALA A 172 1.47 7.38 3.15
C ALA A 172 0.89 6.63 4.37
N TRP A 173 1.73 5.96 5.16
CA TRP A 173 1.31 5.23 6.36
C TRP A 173 0.59 6.14 7.36
N ALA A 174 1.04 7.38 7.56
CA ALA A 174 0.39 8.31 8.47
C ALA A 174 -1.09 8.60 8.12
N GLY A 175 -1.47 8.53 6.84
CA GLY A 175 -2.85 8.77 6.41
C GLY A 175 -3.72 7.50 6.35
N PHE A 176 -3.11 6.32 6.20
CA PHE A 176 -3.83 5.09 5.88
C PHE A 176 -3.52 3.90 6.81
N GLY A 177 -2.55 4.02 7.72
CA GLY A 177 -2.06 2.91 8.56
C GLY A 177 -3.16 2.26 9.41
N ASP A 178 -4.09 3.05 9.93
CA ASP A 178 -5.20 2.58 10.79
C ASP A 178 -6.40 2.04 9.99
N SER A 179 -6.25 1.80 8.69
CA SER A 179 -7.35 1.33 7.82
C SER A 179 -7.87 -0.04 8.22
N VAL A 180 -7.03 -0.90 8.82
CA VAL A 180 -7.47 -2.20 9.35
C VAL A 180 -8.49 -2.04 10.47
N ASN A 181 -8.31 -1.05 11.36
CA ASN A 181 -9.27 -0.76 12.42
C ASN A 181 -10.52 -0.09 11.84
N THR A 182 -10.32 0.87 10.92
CA THR A 182 -11.40 1.66 10.31
C THR A 182 -12.36 0.82 9.47
N PHE A 183 -11.83 -0.04 8.59
CA PHE A 183 -12.65 -0.85 7.67
C PHE A 183 -12.83 -2.29 8.13
N GLY A 184 -11.80 -2.90 8.72
CA GLY A 184 -11.83 -4.29 9.15
C GLY A 184 -12.59 -4.51 10.47
N GLY A 185 -12.73 -3.47 11.29
CA GLY A 185 -13.35 -3.57 12.62
C GLY A 185 -12.44 -4.25 13.63
N TYR A 186 -11.12 -4.10 13.46
CA TYR A 186 -10.11 -4.52 14.43
C TYR A 186 -9.85 -3.42 15.47
N SER A 187 -9.14 -3.78 16.55
CA SER A 187 -8.76 -2.85 17.60
C SER A 187 -7.36 -3.17 18.12
N HIS A 188 -6.35 -2.87 17.32
CA HIS A 188 -4.93 -2.97 17.70
C HIS A 188 -4.10 -1.83 17.11
N LEU A 189 -2.88 -1.64 17.63
CA LEU A 189 -1.94 -0.69 17.03
C LEU A 189 -1.45 -1.23 15.69
N SER A 190 -1.79 -0.54 14.59
CA SER A 190 -1.45 -0.98 13.25
C SER A 190 0.04 -0.88 12.96
N ASN A 191 0.58 -1.86 12.24
CA ASN A 191 2.01 -1.98 11.95
C ASN A 191 2.27 -2.15 10.43
N PRO A 192 3.12 -1.33 9.79
CA PRO A 192 3.44 -1.47 8.37
C PRO A 192 4.09 -2.80 8.00
N CYS A 193 4.63 -3.53 8.97
CA CYS A 193 5.19 -4.86 8.78
C CYS A 193 4.22 -6.01 9.09
N ASN A 194 3.00 -5.72 9.53
CA ASN A 194 1.94 -6.72 9.62
C ASN A 194 1.31 -6.92 8.24
N LEU A 195 1.05 -8.17 7.85
CA LEU A 195 0.54 -8.50 6.52
C LEU A 195 -0.85 -7.88 6.29
N ARG A 196 -1.77 -8.07 7.23
CA ARG A 196 -3.14 -7.57 7.15
C ARG A 196 -3.17 -6.05 7.17
N ASP A 197 -2.50 -5.44 8.14
CA ASP A 197 -2.52 -3.98 8.31
C ASP A 197 -1.99 -3.26 7.07
N ASN A 198 -0.88 -3.77 6.50
CA ASN A 198 -0.27 -3.17 5.33
C ASN A 198 -1.15 -3.27 4.08
N ILE A 199 -1.81 -4.40 3.87
CA ILE A 199 -2.74 -4.57 2.74
C ILE A 199 -4.00 -3.72 2.93
N TYR A 200 -4.55 -3.62 4.15
CA TYR A 200 -5.67 -2.71 4.44
C TYR A 200 -5.31 -1.25 4.15
N ALA A 201 -4.13 -0.80 4.59
CA ALA A 201 -3.66 0.56 4.35
C ALA A 201 -3.47 0.85 2.85
N ALA A 202 -2.85 -0.09 2.11
CA ALA A 202 -2.69 0.04 0.66
C ALA A 202 -4.04 0.06 -0.07
N ALA A 203 -4.97 -0.83 0.32
CA ALA A 203 -6.31 -0.88 -0.25
C ALA A 203 -7.09 0.43 -0.03
N ALA A 204 -7.01 1.00 1.17
CA ALA A 204 -7.64 2.28 1.48
C ALA A 204 -7.03 3.43 0.67
N LYS A 205 -5.69 3.47 0.53
CA LYS A 205 -5.01 4.45 -0.32
C LYS A 205 -5.43 4.32 -1.80
N LEU A 206 -5.48 3.10 -2.33
CA LEU A 206 -5.91 2.85 -3.71
C LEU A 206 -7.36 3.30 -3.91
N LYS A 207 -8.24 2.97 -2.96
CA LYS A 207 -9.64 3.36 -2.96
C LYS A 207 -9.79 4.88 -2.99
N ASP A 208 -9.14 5.59 -2.06
CA ASP A 208 -9.17 7.05 -1.99
C ASP A 208 -8.68 7.69 -3.31
N ASN A 209 -7.54 7.23 -3.81
CA ASN A 209 -6.94 7.75 -5.04
C ASN A 209 -7.76 7.45 -6.30
N SER A 210 -8.50 6.34 -6.32
CA SER A 210 -9.28 5.93 -7.50
C SER A 210 -10.47 6.85 -7.81
N GLY A 211 -10.99 7.57 -6.80
CA GLY A 211 -12.29 8.26 -6.88
C GLY A 211 -13.47 7.32 -7.15
N ALA A 212 -13.31 6.01 -6.99
CA ALA A 212 -14.33 5.02 -7.25
C ALA A 212 -15.24 4.81 -6.03
N GLY A 213 -16.55 4.72 -6.29
CA GLY A 213 -17.50 4.13 -5.34
C GLY A 213 -17.33 2.61 -5.26
N SER A 214 -18.37 1.88 -4.85
CA SER A 214 -18.36 0.41 -4.85
C SER A 214 -18.42 -0.19 -6.25
N GLY A 215 -17.90 -1.41 -6.42
CA GLY A 215 -18.17 -2.26 -7.59
C GLY A 215 -17.03 -2.28 -8.62
N VAL A 216 -17.40 -2.44 -9.90
CA VAL A 216 -16.45 -2.56 -11.02
C VAL A 216 -15.80 -1.20 -11.29
N TRP A 217 -14.48 -1.17 -11.39
CA TRP A 217 -13.73 0.05 -11.66
C TRP A 217 -13.55 0.27 -13.16
N THR A 218 -13.63 1.52 -13.61
CA THR A 218 -13.30 1.90 -14.99
C THR A 218 -11.79 1.97 -15.21
N LYS A 219 -11.34 1.99 -16.47
CA LYS A 219 -9.91 2.13 -16.81
C LYS A 219 -9.32 3.40 -16.20
N GLU A 220 -10.05 4.50 -16.25
CA GLU A 220 -9.64 5.80 -15.68
C GLU A 220 -9.50 5.73 -14.15
N GLN A 221 -10.40 5.02 -13.45
CA GLN A 221 -10.31 4.83 -12.00
C GLN A 221 -9.09 4.00 -11.61
N VAL A 222 -8.82 2.91 -12.35
CA VAL A 222 -7.63 2.07 -12.14
C VAL A 222 -6.36 2.87 -12.40
N TYR A 223 -6.29 3.59 -13.53
CA TYR A 223 -5.12 4.40 -13.89
C TYR A 223 -4.86 5.50 -12.87
N ARG A 224 -5.90 6.21 -12.42
CA ARG A 224 -5.75 7.24 -11.40
C ARG A 224 -5.25 6.68 -10.07
N ALA A 225 -5.78 5.52 -9.65
CA ALA A 225 -5.32 4.83 -8.44
C ALA A 225 -3.84 4.42 -8.57
N ALA A 226 -3.50 3.79 -9.69
CA ALA A 226 -2.18 3.31 -10.04
C ALA A 226 -1.14 4.44 -10.08
N GLU A 227 -1.43 5.52 -10.80
CA GLU A 227 -0.55 6.67 -10.92
C GLU A 227 -0.29 7.35 -9.58
N ARG A 228 -1.31 7.51 -8.73
CA ARG A 228 -1.13 8.08 -7.39
C ARG A 228 -0.49 7.12 -6.39
N TYR A 229 -0.58 5.81 -6.64
CA TYR A 229 0.07 4.82 -5.82
C TYR A 229 1.58 4.74 -6.12
N TYR A 230 1.93 4.62 -7.40
CA TYR A 230 3.29 4.38 -7.90
C TYR A 230 4.07 5.67 -8.22
N GLY A 231 3.38 6.71 -8.70
CA GLY A 231 3.91 8.06 -8.94
C GLY A 231 3.81 8.55 -10.40
N SER A 232 3.80 7.66 -11.40
CA SER A 232 3.70 8.04 -12.82
C SER A 232 3.34 6.85 -13.70
N CYS A 233 2.55 7.11 -14.75
CA CYS A 233 2.20 6.13 -15.78
C CYS A 233 2.66 6.51 -17.20
N SER A 234 3.70 7.36 -17.28
CA SER A 234 4.35 7.70 -18.55
C SER A 234 5.07 6.50 -19.17
N ASP A 235 5.10 6.44 -20.51
CA ASP A 235 5.77 5.39 -21.30
C ASP A 235 7.27 5.21 -20.97
N LYS A 236 7.94 6.25 -20.45
CA LYS A 236 9.33 6.14 -20.00
C LYS A 236 9.52 5.21 -18.79
N TYR A 237 8.43 4.81 -18.14
CA TYR A 237 8.38 3.88 -17.01
C TYR A 237 7.73 2.54 -17.40
N ARG A 238 7.98 2.07 -18.62
CA ARG A 238 7.68 0.68 -19.00
C ARG A 238 8.73 -0.25 -18.43
N TYR A 239 8.29 -1.41 -17.95
CA TYR A 239 9.18 -2.41 -17.35
C TYR A 239 9.07 -3.74 -18.08
N GLU A 240 10.20 -4.32 -18.48
CA GLU A 240 10.24 -5.65 -19.11
C GLU A 240 9.61 -6.72 -18.21
N ARG A 241 9.84 -6.64 -16.89
CA ARG A 241 9.23 -7.55 -15.90
C ARG A 241 7.69 -7.47 -15.83
N LEU A 242 7.09 -6.44 -16.42
CA LEU A 242 5.64 -6.25 -16.52
C LEU A 242 5.15 -6.43 -17.97
N ASP A 243 5.85 -7.24 -18.77
CA ASP A 243 5.55 -7.45 -20.20
C ASP A 243 5.55 -6.14 -21.00
N ASN A 244 6.56 -5.31 -20.72
CA ASN A 244 6.75 -3.98 -21.32
C ASN A 244 5.56 -3.01 -21.07
N LYS A 245 4.79 -3.21 -20.01
CA LYS A 245 3.72 -2.31 -19.56
C LYS A 245 4.22 -1.29 -18.54
N THR A 246 3.56 -0.14 -18.50
CA THR A 246 3.62 0.77 -17.34
C THR A 246 2.88 0.17 -16.16
N TYR A 247 3.05 0.75 -14.96
CA TYR A 247 2.33 0.30 -13.76
C TYR A 247 0.79 0.37 -13.94
N CYS A 248 0.28 1.46 -14.53
CA CYS A 248 -1.15 1.61 -14.82
C CYS A 248 -1.68 0.55 -15.78
N GLU A 249 -1.00 0.37 -16.91
CA GLU A 249 -1.38 -0.63 -17.92
C GLU A 249 -1.36 -2.04 -17.34
N PHE A 250 -0.31 -2.36 -16.56
CA PHE A 250 -0.22 -3.65 -15.89
C PHE A 250 -1.40 -3.87 -14.94
N LEU A 251 -1.75 -2.90 -14.10
CA LEU A 251 -2.88 -3.07 -13.17
C LEU A 251 -4.22 -3.19 -13.90
N TRP A 252 -4.45 -2.43 -14.97
CA TRP A 252 -5.65 -2.57 -15.78
C TRP A 252 -5.75 -3.94 -16.44
N TRP A 253 -4.66 -4.39 -17.06
CA TRP A 253 -4.57 -5.71 -17.66
C TRP A 253 -4.76 -6.81 -16.63
N TYR A 254 -4.14 -6.71 -15.47
CA TYR A 254 -4.27 -7.71 -14.41
C TYR A 254 -5.70 -7.77 -13.86
N TYR A 255 -6.35 -6.61 -13.73
CA TYR A 255 -7.72 -6.51 -13.28
C TYR A 255 -8.71 -7.12 -14.28
N THR A 256 -8.59 -6.81 -15.57
CA THR A 256 -9.63 -7.07 -16.59
C THR A 256 -9.29 -8.13 -17.64
N GLY A 257 -8.00 -8.43 -17.84
CA GLY A 257 -7.51 -9.20 -18.97
C GLY A 257 -7.49 -8.42 -20.30
N GLN A 258 -7.64 -7.10 -20.27
CA GLN A 258 -7.70 -6.22 -21.46
C GLN A 258 -6.50 -5.26 -21.49
N ASP A 259 -6.07 -4.86 -22.69
CA ASP A 259 -5.03 -3.83 -22.88
C ASP A 259 -5.56 -2.38 -22.82
#